data_AF-A0AAV5D5E9-F1
#
_entry.id   AF-A0AAV5D5E9-F1
#
_cell.length_a   1.000
_cell.length_b   1.000
_cell.length_c   1.000
_cell.angle_alpha   90.00
_cell.angle_beta   90.00
_cell.angle_gamma   90.00
#
_symmetry.space_group_name_H-M   'P 1'
#
loop_
_entity.id
_entity.type
_entity.pdbx_description
1 polymer ?
#
loop_
_entity_poly.entity_id
_entity_poly.type
_entity_poly.pdbx_seq_one_letter_code
_entity_poly.pdbx_strand_id
1 'polypeptide(L)'
;MYCFSNVQGVGHNDDKVLVLAATNTPYSLDQAVRRRFDKRIYIPLPDMKARQHMFKVHLGDTPHSLTESDFESLARRTDGFSGSDIAVCVKDVLFEPVRKTQDAMFFFKADGGMWMPCGPKQPGAVQTTMQELATKGLAAQILPPPISRTDFEKVLARQRPTVSKKDLEVHERFTKEFGEEG
;
A
#
# COMPACT_ATOMS: atom_id res chain seq x y z
N MET A 1 12.56 -0.33 11.23
CA MET A 1 13.66 0.28 10.45
C MET A 1 14.36 1.31 11.32
N TYR A 2 15.65 1.59 11.10
CA TYR A 2 16.38 2.66 11.81
C TYR A 2 16.77 3.77 10.85
N CYS A 3 16.58 5.02 11.28
CA CYS A 3 17.12 6.21 10.66
C CYS A 3 18.23 6.79 11.55
N PHE A 4 19.40 6.99 10.98
CA PHE A 4 20.56 7.56 11.63
C PHE A 4 20.77 8.98 11.08
N SER A 5 21.07 9.94 11.95
CA SER A 5 21.35 11.31 11.50
C SER A 5 22.50 11.99 12.22
N ASN A 6 23.20 12.89 11.51
CA ASN A 6 24.25 13.76 12.03
C ASN A 6 24.28 15.07 11.19
N VAL A 7 24.65 16.19 11.81
CA VAL A 7 24.98 17.45 11.13
C VAL A 7 26.50 17.61 11.02
N GLN A 8 27.03 17.57 9.79
CA GLN A 8 28.44 17.78 9.51
C GLN A 8 28.69 19.19 8.97
N GLY A 9 29.81 19.81 9.40
CA GLY A 9 30.36 21.00 8.75
C GLY A 9 31.32 20.58 7.63
N VAL A 10 31.18 21.17 6.45
CA VAL A 10 32.05 20.87 5.29
C VAL A 10 32.72 22.15 4.80
N GLY A 11 34.04 22.25 4.98
CA GLY A 11 34.86 23.35 4.46
C GLY A 11 35.12 24.49 5.45
N HIS A 12 35.65 25.61 4.93
CA HIS A 12 35.97 26.83 5.71
C HIS A 12 34.78 27.79 5.85
N ASN A 13 33.64 27.44 5.23
CA ASN A 13 32.38 28.16 5.35
C ASN A 13 31.44 27.37 6.27
N ASP A 14 30.67 28.06 7.11
CA ASP A 14 29.75 27.50 8.11
C ASP A 14 28.52 26.75 7.53
N ASP A 15 28.65 26.12 6.36
CA ASP A 15 27.57 25.36 5.73
C ASP A 15 27.34 24.04 6.48
N LYS A 16 26.17 23.95 7.11
CA LYS A 16 25.73 22.77 7.87
C LYS A 16 25.01 21.79 6.95
N VAL A 17 25.53 20.56 6.84
CA VAL A 17 24.94 19.47 6.06
C VAL A 17 24.30 18.46 7.00
N LEU A 18 22.99 18.19 6.83
CA LEU A 18 22.31 17.09 7.53
C LEU A 18 22.45 15.79 6.73
N VAL A 19 23.06 14.78 7.33
CA VAL A 19 23.18 13.44 6.77
C VAL A 19 22.10 12.55 7.37
N LEU A 20 21.32 11.88 6.52
CA LEU A 20 20.34 10.86 6.90
C LEU A 20 20.73 9.51 6.30
N ALA A 21 20.80 8.48 7.12
CA ALA A 21 21.07 7.11 6.70
C ALA A 21 20.01 6.15 7.23
N ALA A 22 19.69 5.12 6.48
CA ALA A 22 18.55 4.26 6.74
C ALA A 22 18.95 2.78 6.65
N THR A 23 18.59 1.96 7.64
CA THR A 23 18.93 0.52 7.66
C THR A 23 17.86 -0.34 8.32
N ASN A 24 17.72 -1.57 7.83
CA ASN A 24 16.91 -2.62 8.46
C ASN A 24 17.75 -3.59 9.30
N THR A 25 19.08 -3.47 9.28
CA THR A 25 20.02 -4.35 10.00
C THR A 25 20.98 -3.54 10.88
N PRO A 26 20.49 -2.92 11.98
CA PRO A 26 21.28 -1.98 12.78
C PRO A 26 22.48 -2.63 13.48
N TYR A 27 22.41 -3.94 13.78
CA TYR A 27 23.54 -4.71 14.34
C TYR A 27 24.70 -4.92 13.36
N SER A 28 24.44 -4.83 12.06
CA SER A 28 25.48 -4.98 11.03
C SER A 28 26.33 -3.71 10.86
N LEU A 29 25.91 -2.58 11.44
CA LEU A 29 26.72 -1.36 11.45
C LEU A 29 27.86 -1.50 12.46
N ASP A 30 29.08 -1.24 12.01
CA ASP A 30 30.24 -1.23 12.89
C ASP A 30 30.10 -0.15 13.99
N GLN A 31 30.96 -0.24 15.01
CA GLN A 31 30.91 0.73 16.11
C GLN A 31 31.34 2.13 15.67
N ALA A 32 32.27 2.24 14.71
CA ALA A 32 32.83 3.51 14.27
C ALA A 32 31.78 4.37 13.56
N VAL A 33 30.99 3.78 12.66
CA VAL A 33 29.89 4.45 11.96
C VAL A 33 28.76 4.75 12.93
N ARG A 34 28.40 3.83 13.84
CA ARG A 34 27.36 4.10 14.84
C ARG A 34 27.68 5.29 15.75
N ARG A 35 28.95 5.51 16.09
CA ARG A 35 29.40 6.67 16.87
C ARG A 35 29.44 7.97 16.07
N ARG A 36 29.46 7.90 14.73
CA ARG A 36 29.37 9.08 13.85
C ARG A 36 27.93 9.55 13.62
N PHE A 37 26.93 8.82 14.09
CA PHE A 37 25.55 9.24 14.02
C PHE A 37 25.02 9.50 15.43
N ASP A 38 24.85 10.78 15.73
CA ASP A 38 24.50 11.28 17.05
C ASP A 38 23.04 10.95 17.40
N LYS A 39 22.17 10.86 16.37
CA LYS A 39 20.76 10.51 16.55
C LYS A 39 20.44 9.18 15.86
N ARG A 40 19.64 8.36 16.56
CA ARG A 40 19.21 7.03 16.10
C ARG A 40 17.71 6.91 16.35
N ILE A 41 16.93 6.98 15.28
CA ILE A 41 15.47 6.99 15.37
C ILE A 41 14.97 5.62 14.93
N TYR A 42 14.34 4.89 15.85
CA TYR A 42 13.61 3.68 15.50
C TYR A 42 12.27 4.05 14.86
N ILE A 43 12.02 3.52 13.67
CA ILE A 43 10.76 3.66 12.95
C ILE A 43 10.00 2.34 13.11
N PRO A 44 8.95 2.30 13.96
CA PRO A 44 8.15 1.11 14.20
C PRO A 44 7.20 0.84 13.01
N LEU A 45 6.51 -0.30 13.08
CA LEU A 45 5.38 -0.57 12.19
C LEU A 45 4.23 0.44 12.42
N PRO A 46 3.44 0.75 11.38
CA PRO A 46 2.34 1.70 11.50
C PRO A 46 1.25 1.19 12.45
N ASP A 47 0.74 2.09 13.28
CA ASP A 47 -0.43 1.82 14.12
C ASP A 47 -1.73 1.72 13.31
N MET A 48 -2.84 1.38 13.95
CA MET A 48 -4.13 1.21 13.28
C MET A 48 -4.57 2.47 12.51
N LYS A 49 -4.39 3.68 13.07
CA LYS A 49 -4.82 4.92 12.42
C LYS A 49 -3.92 5.26 11.23
N ALA A 50 -2.61 5.05 11.37
CA ALA A 50 -1.65 5.17 10.30
C ALA A 50 -2.00 4.21 9.16
N ARG A 51 -2.27 2.93 9.44
CA ARG A 51 -2.68 1.95 8.41
C ARG A 51 -3.97 2.37 7.70
N GLN A 52 -4.98 2.83 8.44
CA GLN A 52 -6.23 3.35 7.86
C GLN A 52 -5.94 4.52 6.89
N HIS A 53 -5.09 5.46 7.30
CA HIS A 53 -4.69 6.58 6.47
C HIS A 53 -3.91 6.13 5.23
N MET A 54 -2.98 5.17 5.38
CA MET A 54 -2.20 4.62 4.27
C MET A 54 -3.09 3.95 3.22
N PHE A 55 -4.14 3.21 3.62
CA PHE A 55 -5.11 2.66 2.67
C PHE A 55 -5.79 3.75 1.84
N LYS A 56 -6.20 4.86 2.45
CA LYS A 56 -6.80 5.99 1.74
C LYS A 56 -5.81 6.66 0.79
N VAL A 57 -4.59 6.93 1.26
CA VAL A 57 -3.53 7.56 0.46
C VAL A 57 -3.17 6.71 -0.76
N HIS A 58 -3.01 5.40 -0.57
CA HIS A 58 -2.66 4.51 -1.68
C HIS A 58 -3.81 4.27 -2.65
N LEU A 59 -5.07 4.38 -2.21
CA LEU A 59 -6.24 4.26 -3.09
C LEU A 59 -6.42 5.54 -3.93
N GLY A 60 -6.07 6.70 -3.36
CA GLY A 60 -6.12 7.99 -4.03
C GLY A 60 -7.53 8.33 -4.53
N ASP A 61 -7.62 8.89 -5.73
CA ASP A 61 -8.89 9.27 -6.37
C ASP A 61 -9.54 8.11 -7.15
N THR A 62 -9.07 6.87 -6.96
CA THR A 62 -9.62 5.71 -7.68
C THR A 62 -11.07 5.49 -7.28
N PRO A 63 -12.03 5.37 -8.23
CA PRO A 63 -13.43 5.14 -7.90
C PRO A 63 -13.63 3.89 -7.03
N HIS A 64 -14.23 4.08 -5.85
CA HIS A 64 -14.48 3.01 -4.90
C HIS A 64 -15.82 3.20 -4.18
N SER A 65 -16.38 2.11 -3.69
CA SER A 65 -17.61 2.10 -2.87
C SER A 65 -17.34 1.92 -1.37
N LEU A 66 -16.09 2.08 -0.93
CA LEU A 66 -15.68 1.91 0.47
C LEU A 66 -16.16 3.06 1.36
N THR A 67 -16.60 2.70 2.57
CA THR A 67 -16.95 3.64 3.65
C THR A 67 -15.80 3.82 4.64
N GLU A 68 -15.90 4.82 5.52
CA GLU A 68 -14.96 5.01 6.63
C GLU A 68 -14.83 3.76 7.52
N SER A 69 -15.96 3.09 7.79
CA SER A 69 -15.98 1.84 8.56
C SER A 69 -15.24 0.69 7.85
N ASP A 70 -15.23 0.68 6.51
CA ASP A 70 -14.48 -0.32 5.76
C ASP A 70 -12.98 -0.08 5.89
N PHE A 71 -12.51 1.17 5.80
CA PHE A 71 -11.10 1.49 6.03
C PHE A 71 -10.64 1.14 7.44
N GLU A 72 -11.48 1.36 8.45
CA GLU A 72 -11.20 0.94 9.82
C GLU A 72 -11.10 -0.60 9.92
N SER A 73 -12.01 -1.32 9.27
CA SER A 73 -11.99 -2.78 9.22
C SER A 73 -10.72 -3.31 8.54
N LEU A 74 -10.30 -2.70 7.43
CA LEU A 74 -9.05 -3.03 6.75
C LEU A 74 -7.84 -2.84 7.69
N ALA A 75 -7.75 -1.68 8.35
CA ALA A 75 -6.66 -1.37 9.27
C ALA A 75 -6.56 -2.34 10.45
N ARG A 76 -7.70 -2.81 10.98
CA ARG A 76 -7.77 -3.83 12.03
C ARG A 76 -7.28 -5.20 11.54
N ARG A 77 -7.63 -5.58 10.32
CA ARG A 77 -7.26 -6.88 9.73
C ARG A 77 -5.81 -6.99 9.29
N THR A 78 -5.15 -5.85 9.06
CA THR A 78 -3.76 -5.79 8.59
C THR A 78 -2.80 -5.45 9.72
N ASP A 79 -3.05 -5.98 10.92
CA ASP A 79 -2.11 -5.80 12.02
C ASP A 79 -0.77 -6.47 11.73
N GLY A 80 0.32 -5.77 12.05
CA GLY A 80 1.68 -6.18 11.71
C GLY A 80 2.10 -5.91 10.26
N PHE A 81 1.24 -5.35 9.40
CA PHE A 81 1.64 -4.98 8.04
C PHE A 81 2.56 -3.77 8.07
N SER A 82 3.63 -3.83 7.27
CA SER A 82 4.46 -2.67 6.98
C SER A 82 3.78 -1.73 5.98
N GLY A 83 4.33 -0.53 5.82
CA GLY A 83 3.86 0.39 4.79
C GLY A 83 3.95 -0.19 3.38
N SER A 84 5.01 -0.95 3.10
CA SER A 84 5.19 -1.65 1.83
C SER A 84 4.14 -2.73 1.61
N ASP A 85 3.75 -3.47 2.66
CA ASP A 85 2.71 -4.50 2.56
C ASP A 85 1.36 -3.89 2.18
N ILE A 86 1.00 -2.75 2.78
CA ILE A 86 -0.23 -2.03 2.45
C ILE A 86 -0.19 -1.51 1.01
N ALA A 87 0.93 -0.93 0.59
CA ALA A 87 1.10 -0.44 -0.78
C ALA A 87 0.93 -1.56 -1.81
N VAL A 88 1.52 -2.73 -1.56
CA VAL A 88 1.38 -3.92 -2.41
C VAL A 88 -0.07 -4.44 -2.39
N CYS A 89 -0.70 -4.49 -1.21
CA CYS A 89 -2.12 -4.84 -1.08
C CYS A 89 -3.02 -3.96 -1.95
N VAL A 90 -2.89 -2.64 -1.82
CA VAL A 90 -3.73 -1.71 -2.58
C VAL A 90 -3.43 -1.82 -4.07
N LYS A 91 -2.16 -1.91 -4.47
CA LYS A 91 -1.78 -2.13 -5.87
C LYS A 91 -2.45 -3.36 -6.47
N ASP A 92 -2.46 -4.47 -5.74
CA ASP A 92 -3.14 -5.70 -6.18
C ASP A 92 -4.66 -5.51 -6.34
N VAL A 93 -5.27 -4.74 -5.44
CA VAL A 93 -6.72 -4.41 -5.48
C VAL A 93 -7.06 -3.50 -6.66
N LEU A 94 -6.20 -2.55 -7.01
CA LEU A 94 -6.40 -1.67 -8.18
C LEU A 94 -6.56 -2.47 -9.50
N PHE A 95 -5.99 -3.68 -9.56
CA PHE A 95 -6.14 -4.57 -10.73
C PHE A 95 -7.40 -5.46 -10.69
N GLU A 96 -8.13 -5.56 -9.57
CA GLU A 96 -9.33 -6.41 -9.49
C GLU A 96 -10.46 -5.93 -10.42
N PRO A 97 -10.78 -4.62 -10.54
CA PRO A 97 -11.72 -4.13 -11.55
C PRO A 97 -11.35 -4.51 -12.99
N VAL A 98 -10.05 -4.46 -13.32
CA VAL A 98 -9.54 -4.81 -14.65
C VAL A 98 -9.77 -6.29 -14.91
N ARG A 99 -9.40 -7.16 -13.95
CA ARG A 99 -9.65 -8.60 -14.01
C ARG A 99 -11.13 -8.93 -14.18
N LYS A 100 -12.00 -8.31 -13.36
CA LYS A 100 -13.46 -8.44 -13.47
C LYS A 100 -13.98 -8.07 -14.85
N THR A 101 -13.43 -7.01 -15.45
CA THR A 101 -13.84 -6.54 -16.78
C THR A 101 -13.36 -7.49 -17.89
N GLN A 102 -12.15 -8.05 -17.75
CA GLN A 102 -11.60 -9.01 -18.69
C GLN A 102 -12.34 -10.36 -18.64
N ASP A 103 -12.70 -10.82 -17.45
CA ASP A 103 -13.37 -12.11 -17.23
C ASP A 103 -14.90 -12.04 -17.40
N ALA A 104 -15.46 -10.85 -17.61
CA ALA A 104 -16.90 -10.64 -17.73
C ALA A 104 -17.46 -11.22 -19.03
N MET A 105 -18.58 -11.94 -18.88
CA MET A 105 -19.35 -12.52 -20.00
C MET A 105 -20.63 -11.75 -20.32
N PHE A 106 -20.97 -10.77 -19.48
CA PHE A 106 -22.16 -9.93 -19.63
C PHE A 106 -21.79 -8.49 -19.35
N PHE A 107 -22.30 -7.60 -20.20
CA PHE A 107 -22.18 -6.16 -20.03
C PHE A 107 -23.54 -5.52 -20.22
N PHE A 108 -23.76 -4.39 -19.55
CA PHE A 108 -24.92 -3.55 -19.80
C PHE A 108 -24.46 -2.15 -20.20
N LYS A 109 -25.29 -1.45 -20.96
CA LYS A 109 -25.04 -0.08 -21.39
C LYS A 109 -25.67 0.87 -20.37
N ALA A 110 -24.85 1.62 -19.65
CA ALA A 110 -25.29 2.67 -18.75
C ALA A 110 -25.82 3.88 -19.53
N ASP A 111 -26.58 4.76 -18.87
CA ASP A 111 -27.25 5.91 -19.49
C ASP A 111 -26.29 6.87 -20.21
N GLY A 112 -25.01 6.89 -19.83
CA GLY A 112 -23.93 7.66 -20.49
C GLY A 112 -23.34 6.99 -21.74
N GLY A 113 -23.92 5.90 -22.23
CA GLY A 113 -23.41 5.14 -23.38
C GLY A 113 -22.22 4.23 -23.08
N MET A 114 -21.74 4.21 -21.83
CA MET A 114 -20.64 3.39 -21.37
C MET A 114 -21.09 1.95 -21.08
N TRP A 115 -20.24 0.98 -21.40
CA TRP A 115 -20.43 -0.42 -21.10
C TRP A 115 -19.75 -0.77 -19.78
N MET A 116 -20.49 -1.40 -18.88
CA MET A 116 -19.94 -1.90 -17.63
C MET A 116 -20.21 -3.40 -17.49
N PRO A 117 -19.26 -4.17 -16.92
CA PRO A 117 -19.47 -5.59 -16.68
C PRO A 117 -20.59 -5.80 -15.65
N CYS A 118 -21.44 -6.80 -15.87
CA CYS A 118 -22.55 -7.14 -15.00
C CYS A 118 -22.76 -8.66 -14.85
N GLY A 119 -23.66 -9.03 -13.94
CA GLY A 119 -24.15 -10.41 -13.84
C GLY A 119 -25.26 -10.71 -14.86
N PRO A 120 -25.57 -12.00 -15.09
CA PRO A 120 -26.58 -12.43 -16.06
C PRO A 120 -28.02 -12.03 -15.69
N LYS A 121 -28.27 -11.72 -14.41
CA LYS A 121 -29.60 -11.38 -13.90
C LYS A 121 -29.93 -9.89 -13.96
N GLN A 122 -28.99 -9.06 -14.41
CA GLN A 122 -29.19 -7.61 -14.43
C GLN A 122 -30.10 -7.22 -15.61
N PRO A 123 -31.12 -6.36 -15.40
CA PRO A 123 -31.93 -5.83 -16.50
C PRO A 123 -31.04 -5.11 -17.53
N GLY A 124 -31.20 -5.45 -18.81
CA GLY A 124 -30.37 -4.89 -19.88
C GLY A 124 -28.98 -5.53 -20.01
N ALA A 125 -28.71 -6.65 -19.32
CA ALA A 125 -27.50 -7.43 -19.53
C ALA A 125 -27.48 -8.04 -20.93
N VAL A 126 -26.42 -7.74 -21.67
CA VAL A 126 -26.12 -8.30 -22.98
C VAL A 126 -24.96 -9.26 -22.81
N GLN A 127 -25.12 -10.49 -23.29
CA GLN A 127 -24.04 -11.47 -23.32
C GLN A 127 -23.01 -11.05 -24.37
N THR A 128 -21.87 -10.54 -23.92
CA THR A 128 -20.75 -10.12 -24.78
C THR A 128 -19.49 -10.04 -23.94
N THR A 129 -18.34 -10.08 -24.59
CA THR A 129 -17.03 -10.00 -23.92
C THR A 129 -16.34 -8.67 -24.20
N MET A 130 -15.33 -8.33 -23.39
CA MET A 130 -14.49 -7.14 -23.63
C MET A 130 -13.86 -7.16 -25.04
N GLN A 131 -13.43 -8.34 -25.51
CA GLN A 131 -12.80 -8.50 -26.83
C GLN A 131 -13.79 -8.25 -27.98
N GLU A 132 -15.02 -8.74 -27.85
CA GLU A 132 -16.07 -8.48 -28.85
C GLU A 132 -16.44 -7.01 -28.93
N LEU A 133 -16.56 -6.34 -27.77
CA LEU A 133 -16.79 -4.90 -27.71
C LEU A 133 -15.62 -4.13 -28.33
N ALA A 134 -14.38 -4.58 -28.11
CA ALA A 134 -13.21 -3.98 -28.72
C ALA A 134 -13.20 -4.12 -30.25
N THR A 135 -13.53 -5.30 -30.79
CA THR A 135 -13.65 -5.53 -32.24
C THR A 135 -14.72 -4.65 -32.89
N LYS A 136 -15.77 -4.30 -32.14
CA LYS A 136 -16.83 -3.36 -32.57
C LYS A 136 -16.42 -1.88 -32.47
N GLY A 137 -15.17 -1.59 -32.09
CA GLY A 137 -14.68 -0.21 -31.88
C GLY A 137 -15.19 0.45 -30.60
N LEU A 138 -15.75 -0.32 -29.66
CA LEU A 138 -16.35 0.18 -28.42
C LEU A 138 -15.41 0.08 -27.21
N ALA A 139 -14.13 -0.24 -27.41
CA ALA A 139 -13.16 -0.39 -26.32
C ALA A 139 -13.07 0.85 -25.42
N ALA A 140 -13.09 2.05 -26.01
CA ALA A 140 -13.03 3.31 -25.27
C ALA A 140 -14.28 3.61 -24.44
N GLN A 141 -15.38 2.89 -24.68
CA GLN A 141 -16.64 3.04 -23.96
C GLN A 141 -16.76 2.03 -22.80
N ILE A 142 -15.74 1.22 -22.53
CA ILE A 142 -15.78 0.24 -21.44
C ILE A 142 -15.29 0.90 -20.16
N LEU A 143 -16.12 0.88 -19.12
CA LEU A 143 -15.78 1.38 -17.80
C LEU A 143 -15.67 0.21 -16.80
N PRO A 144 -14.51 0.03 -16.15
CA PRO A 144 -14.37 -0.95 -15.07
C PRO A 144 -15.27 -0.61 -13.88
N PRO A 145 -15.75 -1.61 -13.11
CA PRO A 145 -16.55 -1.37 -11.92
C PRO A 145 -15.69 -0.67 -10.85
N PRO A 146 -16.29 0.16 -9.98
CA PRO A 146 -15.56 0.74 -8.86
C PRO A 146 -15.05 -0.36 -7.92
N ILE A 147 -13.94 -0.07 -7.23
CA ILE A 147 -13.36 -0.98 -6.24
C ILE A 147 -14.33 -1.14 -5.07
N SER A 148 -14.54 -2.37 -4.64
CA SER A 148 -15.41 -2.67 -3.49
C SER A 148 -14.65 -3.39 -2.38
N ARG A 149 -15.31 -3.52 -1.23
CA ARG A 149 -14.78 -4.27 -0.08
C ARG A 149 -14.42 -5.71 -0.41
N THR A 150 -15.17 -6.36 -1.30
CA THR A 150 -14.93 -7.75 -1.67
C THR A 150 -13.61 -7.94 -2.42
N ASP A 151 -13.14 -6.90 -3.13
CA ASP A 151 -11.82 -6.91 -3.78
C ASP A 151 -10.71 -6.95 -2.74
N PHE A 152 -10.80 -6.11 -1.71
CA PHE A 152 -9.87 -6.15 -0.58
C PHE A 152 -9.91 -7.48 0.17
N GLU A 153 -11.09 -8.06 0.40
CA GLU A 153 -11.22 -9.37 1.05
C GLU A 153 -10.51 -10.47 0.27
N LYS A 154 -10.64 -10.48 -1.05
CA LYS A 154 -9.98 -11.44 -1.95
C LYS A 154 -8.46 -11.29 -1.92
N VAL A 155 -7.95 -10.06 -1.96
CA VAL A 155 -6.50 -9.79 -1.92
C VAL A 155 -5.92 -10.10 -0.55
N LEU A 156 -6.57 -9.68 0.53
CA LEU A 156 -6.10 -9.91 1.89
C LEU A 156 -6.09 -11.40 2.28
N ALA A 157 -6.95 -12.23 1.69
CA ALA A 157 -6.96 -13.67 1.95
C ALA A 157 -5.62 -14.34 1.61
N ARG A 158 -4.94 -13.86 0.55
CA ARG A 158 -3.66 -14.41 0.06
C ARG A 158 -2.42 -13.71 0.59
N GLN A 159 -2.54 -12.53 1.20
CA GLN A 159 -1.39 -11.77 1.69
C GLN A 159 -1.02 -12.12 3.13
N ARG A 160 0.27 -11.93 3.46
CA ARG A 160 0.85 -12.13 4.79
C ARG A 160 1.80 -10.96 5.10
N PRO A 161 1.94 -10.55 6.37
CA PRO A 161 2.91 -9.53 6.76
C PRO A 161 4.33 -9.97 6.39
N THR A 162 5.14 -9.05 5.87
CA THR A 162 6.55 -9.35 5.55
C THR A 162 7.46 -9.25 6.76
N VAL A 163 7.06 -8.53 7.80
CA VAL A 163 7.84 -8.36 9.03
C VAL A 163 7.37 -9.36 10.09
N SER A 164 8.29 -10.17 10.60
CA SER A 164 8.00 -11.15 11.65
C SER A 164 8.15 -10.55 13.05
N LYS A 165 7.56 -11.20 14.06
CA LYS A 165 7.75 -10.82 15.47
C LYS A 165 9.23 -10.88 15.90
N LYS A 166 9.98 -11.85 15.37
CA LYS A 166 11.42 -11.99 15.67
C LYS A 166 12.20 -10.78 15.17
N ASP A 167 11.83 -10.23 14.02
CA ASP A 167 12.48 -9.02 13.48
C ASP A 167 12.23 -7.82 14.39
N LEU A 168 11.01 -7.69 14.93
CA LEU A 168 10.65 -6.63 15.88
C LEU A 168 11.44 -6.76 17.19
N GLU A 169 11.57 -7.98 17.74
CA GLU A 169 12.35 -8.24 18.96
C GLU A 169 13.84 -7.85 18.80
N VAL A 170 14.42 -8.07 17.61
CA VAL A 170 15.79 -7.63 17.30
C VAL A 170 15.88 -6.11 17.37
N HIS A 171 14.91 -5.39 16.83
CA HIS A 171 14.90 -3.94 16.87
C HIS A 171 14.69 -3.38 18.28
N GLU A 172 13.78 -3.96 19.07
CA GLU A 172 13.55 -3.56 20.47
C GLU A 172 14.79 -3.75 21.33
N ARG A 173 15.50 -4.86 21.15
CA ARG A 173 16.75 -5.13 21.86
C ARG A 173 17.82 -4.10 21.50
N PHE A 174 17.96 -3.79 20.21
CA PHE A 174 18.90 -2.77 19.77
C PHE A 174 18.58 -1.39 20.38
N THR A 175 17.30 -0.99 20.44
CA THR A 175 16.88 0.27 21.07
C THR A 175 17.25 0.29 22.55
N LYS A 176 17.01 -0.82 23.27
CA LYS A 176 17.33 -0.95 24.70
C LYS A 176 18.84 -0.88 24.98
N GLU A 177 19.65 -1.46 24.10
CA GLU A 177 21.11 -1.51 24.26
C GLU A 177 21.79 -0.18 23.90
N PHE A 178 21.33 0.50 22.84
CA PHE A 178 22.06 1.63 22.25
C PHE A 178 21.33 2.98 22.33
N GLY A 179 20.08 3.00 22.80
CA GLY A 179 19.27 4.21 22.94
C GLY A 179 18.88 4.87 21.62
N GLU A 180 18.08 5.93 21.72
CA GLU A 180 17.70 6.79 20.57
C GLU A 180 18.55 8.07 20.50
N GLU A 181 19.21 8.43 21.61
CA GLU A 181 20.14 9.54 21.71
C GLU A 181 21.53 9.00 22.03
N GLY A 182 22.48 9.24 21.12
CA GLY A 182 23.91 9.03 21.34
C GLY A 182 24.56 10.27 21.93
#